data_AF-A0A2D3WTS4-F1
#
_entry.id   AF-A0A2D3WTS4-F1
#
_cell.length_a   1.000
_cell.length_b   1.000
_cell.length_c   1.000
_cell.angle_alpha   90.00
_cell.angle_beta   90.00
_cell.angle_gamma   90.00
#
_symmetry.space_group_name_H-M   'P 1'
#
loop_
_entity.id
_entity.type
_entity.pdbx_description
1 polymer ?
#
loop_
_entity_poly.entity_id
_entity_poly.type
_entity_poly.pdbx_seq_one_letter_code
_entity_poly.pdbx_strand_id
1 'polypeptide(L)'
;MLDIHLPLMLFVLVLFLILLVLLNSMLFQPLIKFMDDRNNSIAKNLEAAKSFSGNSDELNAKADENISNAKNEAAAIRQKAIDEQKLLAASKVEIKQNELNKEYQGFLEKLTMDKENLKNELLSQMPLFKESLKAKFSKL
;
A
#
# COMPACT_ATOMS: atom_id res chain seq x y z
N MET A 1 10.74 -81.68 -56.16
CA MET A 1 9.53 -81.24 -56.89
C MET A 1 9.11 -79.92 -56.28
N LEU A 2 9.58 -78.83 -56.86
CA LEU A 2 9.09 -77.48 -56.59
C LEU A 2 8.31 -77.13 -57.85
N ASP A 3 7.06 -77.60 -57.92
CA ASP A 3 6.15 -77.17 -58.98
C ASP A 3 5.76 -75.73 -58.68
N ILE A 4 6.56 -74.80 -59.20
CA ILE A 4 6.30 -73.37 -59.12
C ILE A 4 5.12 -73.08 -60.04
N HIS A 5 3.93 -73.15 -59.49
CA HIS A 5 2.70 -72.81 -60.19
C HIS A 5 2.54 -71.28 -60.21
N LEU A 6 3.10 -70.66 -61.25
CA LEU A 6 3.10 -69.20 -61.45
C LEU A 6 1.70 -68.55 -61.26
N PRO A 7 0.58 -69.15 -61.71
CA PRO A 7 -0.76 -68.63 -61.44
C PRO A 7 -1.15 -68.61 -59.95
N LEU A 8 -0.70 -69.60 -59.16
CA LEU A 8 -1.00 -69.64 -57.72
C LEU A 8 -0.24 -68.55 -56.97
N MET A 9 1.02 -68.32 -57.31
CA MET A 9 1.78 -67.21 -56.73
C MET A 9 1.14 -65.86 -57.04
N LEU A 10 0.67 -65.66 -58.28
CA LEU A 10 0.04 -64.41 -58.67
C LEU A 10 -1.30 -64.20 -57.95
N PHE A 11 -2.07 -65.27 -57.74
CA PHE A 11 -3.29 -65.22 -56.92
C PHE A 11 -3.00 -64.88 -55.44
N VAL A 12 -1.99 -65.53 -54.84
CA VAL A 12 -1.57 -65.24 -53.46
C VAL A 12 -1.04 -63.80 -53.33
N LEU A 13 -0.31 -63.29 -54.32
CA LEU A 13 0.15 -61.91 -54.36
C LEU A 13 -1.03 -60.93 -54.37
N VAL A 14 -2.04 -61.17 -55.20
CA VAL A 14 -3.25 -60.34 -55.26
C VAL A 14 -4.00 -60.38 -53.93
N LEU A 15 -4.19 -61.55 -53.34
CA LEU A 15 -4.80 -61.69 -52.01
C LEU A 15 -4.02 -60.94 -50.93
N PHE A 16 -2.68 -61.03 -50.95
CA PHE A 16 -1.83 -60.31 -50.02
C PHE A 16 -1.95 -58.79 -50.17
N LEU A 17 -1.99 -58.28 -51.41
CA LEU A 17 -2.19 -56.85 -51.67
C LEU A 17 -3.57 -56.36 -51.20
N ILE A 18 -4.62 -57.14 -51.43
CA ILE A 18 -5.97 -56.85 -50.93
C ILE A 18 -5.96 -56.80 -49.40
N LEU A 19 -5.35 -57.78 -48.74
CA LEU A 19 -5.23 -57.81 -47.29
C LEU A 19 -4.45 -56.61 -46.75
N LEU A 20 -3.36 -56.21 -47.42
CA LEU A 20 -2.55 -55.06 -47.03
C LEU A 20 -3.37 -53.77 -47.09
N VAL A 21 -4.16 -53.57 -48.14
CA VAL A 21 -5.06 -52.42 -48.26
C VAL A 21 -6.12 -52.42 -47.15
N LEU A 22 -6.73 -53.59 -46.87
CA LEU A 22 -7.72 -53.73 -45.81
C LEU A 22 -7.12 -53.38 -44.44
N LEU A 23 -5.92 -53.90 -44.16
CA LEU A 23 -5.24 -53.72 -42.88
C LEU A 23 -4.70 -52.29 -42.71
N ASN A 24 -4.30 -51.63 -43.80
CA ASN A 24 -3.91 -50.22 -43.80
C ASN A 24 -5.04 -49.32 -43.28
N SER A 25 -6.25 -49.50 -43.83
CA SER A 25 -7.42 -48.72 -43.42
C SER A 25 -7.93 -49.12 -42.02
N MET A 26 -7.97 -50.43 -41.72
CA MET A 26 -8.60 -50.95 -40.50
C MET A 26 -7.71 -50.85 -39.26
N LEU A 27 -6.39 -50.95 -39.39
CA LEU A 27 -5.48 -51.12 -38.26
C LEU A 27 -4.35 -50.10 -38.24
N PHE A 28 -3.59 -49.94 -39.33
CA PHE A 28 -2.40 -49.09 -39.31
C PHE A 28 -2.73 -47.60 -39.17
N GLN A 29 -3.69 -47.10 -39.96
CA GLN A 29 -4.15 -45.71 -39.86
C GLN A 29 -4.68 -45.34 -38.46
N PRO A 30 -5.64 -46.08 -37.87
CA PRO A 30 -6.14 -45.74 -36.52
C PRO A 30 -5.06 -45.90 -35.44
N LEU A 31 -4.15 -46.86 -35.55
CA LEU A 31 -3.06 -47.04 -34.58
C LEU A 31 -2.08 -45.87 -34.61
N ILE A 32 -1.63 -45.44 -35.80
CA ILE A 32 -0.73 -44.30 -35.95
C ILE A 32 -1.41 -43.03 -35.44
N LYS A 33 -2.68 -42.81 -35.80
CA LYS A 33 -3.46 -41.68 -35.31
C LYS A 33 -3.54 -41.65 -33.78
N PHE A 34 -3.75 -42.80 -33.14
CA PHE A 34 -3.77 -42.88 -31.68
C PHE A 34 -2.41 -42.55 -31.05
N MET A 35 -1.31 -42.96 -31.69
CA MET A 35 0.03 -42.59 -31.23
C MET A 35 0.30 -41.08 -31.36
N ASP A 36 -0.12 -40.48 -32.47
CA ASP A 36 0.00 -39.04 -32.70
C ASP A 36 -0.88 -38.24 -31.73
N ASP A 37 -2.13 -38.65 -31.52
CA ASP A 37 -3.05 -38.02 -30.57
C ASP A 37 -2.47 -38.06 -29.15
N ARG A 38 -1.85 -39.18 -28.76
CA ARG A 38 -1.16 -39.31 -27.47
C ARG A 38 0.06 -38.40 -27.38
N ASN A 39 0.92 -38.39 -28.39
CA ASN A 39 2.10 -37.52 -28.39
C ASN A 39 1.70 -36.04 -28.32
N ASN A 40 0.69 -35.64 -29.09
CA ASN A 40 0.18 -34.28 -29.09
C ASN A 40 -0.45 -33.91 -27.73
N SER A 41 -1.21 -34.82 -27.13
CA SER A 41 -1.78 -34.62 -25.79
C SER A 41 -0.68 -34.45 -24.73
N ILE A 42 0.37 -35.28 -24.76
CA ILE A 42 1.50 -35.19 -23.82
C ILE A 42 2.25 -33.87 -24.02
N ALA A 43 2.55 -33.50 -25.26
CA ALA A 43 3.22 -32.24 -25.58
C ALA A 43 2.42 -31.03 -25.08
N LYS A 44 1.11 -31.01 -25.35
CA LYS A 44 0.20 -29.95 -24.88
C LYS A 44 0.12 -29.87 -23.36
N ASN A 45 0.04 -31.01 -22.67
CA ASN A 45 0.01 -31.05 -21.21
C ASN A 45 1.33 -30.54 -20.61
N LEU A 46 2.48 -30.88 -21.22
CA LEU A 46 3.79 -30.41 -20.78
C LEU A 46 3.98 -28.90 -21.02
N GLU A 47 3.51 -28.39 -22.15
CA GLU A 47 3.51 -26.95 -22.45
C GLU A 47 2.60 -26.18 -21.49
N ALA A 48 1.37 -26.69 -21.25
CA ALA A 48 0.46 -26.12 -20.27
C ALA A 48 1.10 -26.07 -18.88
N ALA A 49 1.69 -27.18 -18.41
CA ALA A 49 2.39 -27.23 -17.12
C ALA A 49 3.52 -26.20 -17.01
N LYS A 50 4.35 -26.06 -18.06
CA LYS A 50 5.40 -25.02 -18.12
C LYS A 50 4.82 -23.61 -18.09
N SER A 51 3.72 -23.37 -18.80
CA SER A 51 3.05 -22.05 -18.80
C SER A 51 2.47 -21.72 -17.42
N PHE A 52 1.89 -22.70 -16.72
CA PHE A 52 1.40 -22.51 -15.36
C PHE A 52 2.52 -22.24 -14.36
N SER A 53 3.65 -22.94 -14.44
CA SER A 53 4.79 -22.65 -13.57
C SER A 53 5.38 -21.27 -13.84
N GLY A 54 5.59 -20.90 -15.11
CA GLY A 54 6.10 -19.57 -15.47
C GLY A 54 5.16 -18.44 -15.05
N ASN A 55 3.85 -18.61 -15.30
CA ASN A 55 2.85 -17.63 -14.86
C ASN A 55 2.77 -17.52 -13.34
N SER A 56 2.98 -18.61 -12.59
CA SER A 56 2.97 -18.55 -11.12
C SER A 56 4.14 -17.72 -10.58
N ASP A 57 5.34 -17.89 -11.15
CA ASP A 57 6.51 -17.12 -10.73
C ASP A 57 6.35 -15.63 -11.07
N GLU A 58 5.82 -15.31 -12.27
CA GLU A 58 5.52 -13.92 -12.65
C GLU A 58 4.43 -13.29 -11.78
N LEU A 59 3.38 -14.04 -11.42
CA LEU A 59 2.31 -13.55 -10.55
C LEU A 59 2.82 -13.31 -9.13
N ASN A 60 3.67 -14.19 -8.60
CA ASN A 60 4.31 -13.98 -7.29
C ASN A 60 5.22 -12.75 -7.30
N ALA A 61 6.05 -12.57 -8.34
CA ALA A 61 6.90 -11.40 -8.48
C ALA A 61 6.09 -10.08 -8.52
N LYS A 62 4.98 -10.05 -9.28
CA LYS A 62 4.07 -8.90 -9.32
C LYS A 62 3.37 -8.65 -7.98
N ALA A 63 3.01 -9.72 -7.26
CA ALA A 63 2.41 -9.59 -5.93
C ALA A 63 3.41 -8.99 -4.93
N ASP A 64 4.65 -9.47 -4.92
CA ASP A 64 5.72 -8.94 -4.07
C ASP A 64 6.05 -7.48 -4.39
N GLU A 65 6.11 -7.12 -5.68
CA GLU A 65 6.30 -5.73 -6.11
C GLU A 65 5.14 -4.83 -5.62
N ASN A 66 3.90 -5.27 -5.78
CA ASN A 66 2.73 -4.52 -5.33
C ASN A 66 2.73 -4.34 -3.79
N ILE A 67 3.03 -5.40 -3.04
CA ILE A 67 3.14 -5.35 -1.58
C ILE A 67 4.26 -4.38 -1.15
N SER A 68 5.41 -4.41 -1.83
CA SER A 68 6.52 -3.49 -1.57
C SER A 68 6.12 -2.03 -1.82
N ASN A 69 5.49 -1.76 -2.97
CA ASN A 69 5.01 -0.43 -3.33
C ASN A 69 3.97 0.08 -2.32
N ALA A 70 2.97 -0.75 -1.97
CA ALA A 70 1.97 -0.40 -0.97
C ALA A 70 2.58 -0.11 0.42
N LYS A 71 3.61 -0.87 0.82
CA LYS A 71 4.35 -0.60 2.08
C LYS A 71 5.09 0.74 2.03
N ASN A 72 5.73 1.05 0.92
CA ASN A 72 6.44 2.32 0.73
C ASN A 72 5.47 3.51 0.73
N GLU A 73 4.34 3.40 0.03
CA GLU A 73 3.29 4.43 0.04
C GLU A 73 2.72 4.63 1.44
N ALA A 74 2.40 3.55 2.16
CA ALA A 74 1.92 3.64 3.53
C ALA A 74 2.95 4.27 4.48
N ALA A 75 4.24 3.99 4.30
CA ALA A 75 5.31 4.63 5.05
C ALA A 75 5.41 6.14 4.73
N ALA A 76 5.32 6.50 3.45
CA ALA A 76 5.32 7.90 3.01
C ALA A 76 4.12 8.68 3.55
N ILE A 77 2.92 8.10 3.53
CA ILE A 77 1.71 8.71 4.09
C ILE A 77 1.86 8.93 5.59
N ARG A 78 2.35 7.92 6.33
CA ARG A 78 2.60 8.06 7.77
C ARG A 78 3.61 9.16 8.07
N GLN A 79 4.72 9.19 7.34
CA GLN A 79 5.75 10.21 7.54
C GLN A 79 5.19 11.62 7.26
N LYS A 80 4.47 11.79 6.15
CA LYS A 80 3.81 13.05 5.81
C LYS A 80 2.81 13.49 6.88
N ALA A 81 1.99 12.58 7.39
CA ALA A 81 1.04 12.88 8.47
C ALA A 81 1.77 13.30 9.77
N ILE A 82 2.87 12.64 10.12
CA ILE A 82 3.68 13.01 11.28
C ILE A 82 4.28 14.41 11.11
N ASP A 83 4.85 14.69 9.93
CA ASP A 83 5.47 15.98 9.65
C ASP A 83 4.45 17.13 9.63
N GLU A 84 3.29 16.91 9.02
CA GLU A 84 2.18 17.87 9.04
C GLU A 84 1.69 18.13 10.47
N GLN A 85 1.51 17.10 11.28
CA GLN A 85 1.09 17.27 12.68
C GLN A 85 2.16 17.96 13.52
N LYS A 86 3.44 17.68 13.28
CA LYS A 86 4.55 18.36 13.96
C LYS A 86 4.57 19.85 13.61
N LEU A 87 4.33 20.20 12.36
CA LEU A 87 4.28 21.60 11.90
C LEU A 87 3.06 22.33 12.49
N LEU A 88 1.89 21.68 12.51
CA LEU A 88 0.70 22.21 13.17
C LEU A 88 0.88 22.40 14.67
N ALA A 89 1.53 21.45 15.35
CA ALA A 89 1.82 21.55 16.78
C ALA A 89 2.78 22.71 17.06
N ALA A 90 3.86 22.85 16.28
CA ALA A 90 4.79 23.97 16.40
C ALA A 90 4.08 25.31 16.18
N SER A 91 3.25 25.43 15.14
CA SER A 91 2.48 26.64 14.87
C SER A 91 1.49 26.97 16.00
N LYS A 92 0.79 25.96 16.57
CA LYS A 92 -0.11 26.17 17.71
C LYS A 92 0.64 26.67 18.96
N VAL A 93 1.84 26.13 19.22
CA VAL A 93 2.68 26.57 20.34
C VAL A 93 3.13 28.01 20.14
N GLU A 94 3.55 28.37 18.93
CA GLU A 94 3.96 29.74 18.60
C GLU A 94 2.80 30.74 18.75
N ILE A 95 1.61 30.39 18.24
CA ILE A 95 0.41 31.21 18.41
C ILE A 95 0.09 31.40 19.89
N LYS A 96 0.11 30.32 20.69
CA LYS A 96 -0.15 30.39 22.13
C LYS A 96 0.88 31.21 22.89
N GLN A 97 2.17 31.11 22.52
CA GLN A 97 3.21 31.96 23.11
C GLN A 97 2.99 33.43 22.76
N ASN A 98 2.61 33.74 21.53
CA ASN A 98 2.35 35.12 21.11
C ASN A 98 1.10 35.69 21.79
N GLU A 99 0.02 34.91 21.91
CA GLU A 99 -1.17 35.27 22.71
C GLU A 99 -0.80 35.55 24.17
N LEU A 100 -0.05 34.64 24.80
CA LEU A 100 0.37 34.81 26.19
C LEU A 100 1.25 36.06 26.38
N ASN A 101 2.15 36.32 25.44
CA ASN A 101 3.00 37.52 25.50
C ASN A 101 2.16 38.80 25.36
N LYS A 102 1.16 38.82 24.48
CA LYS A 102 0.22 39.95 24.37
C LYS A 102 -0.60 40.14 25.64
N GLU A 103 -1.13 39.07 26.22
CA GLU A 103 -1.86 39.14 27.50
C GLU A 103 -0.95 39.65 28.62
N TYR A 104 0.30 39.20 28.66
CA TYR A 104 1.28 39.65 29.64
C TYR A 104 1.61 41.14 29.50
N GLN A 105 1.80 41.65 28.28
CA GLN A 105 1.99 43.08 28.04
C GLN A 105 0.76 43.89 28.49
N GLY A 106 -0.45 43.44 28.14
CA GLY A 106 -1.69 44.07 28.59
C GLY A 106 -1.86 44.07 30.11
N PHE A 107 -1.41 43.01 30.79
CA PHE A 107 -1.38 42.95 32.25
C PHE A 107 -0.39 43.96 32.84
N LEU A 108 0.81 44.10 32.26
CA LEU A 108 1.79 45.09 32.72
C LEU A 108 1.30 46.53 32.54
N GLU A 109 0.63 46.84 31.43
CA GLU A 109 0.00 48.14 31.22
C GLU A 109 -1.08 48.41 32.28
N LYS A 110 -1.96 47.45 32.53
CA LYS A 110 -2.98 47.55 33.59
C LYS A 110 -2.36 47.75 34.97
N LEU A 111 -1.33 46.98 35.31
CA LEU A 111 -0.62 47.08 36.59
C LEU A 111 0.00 48.47 36.78
N THR A 112 0.56 49.03 35.70
CA THR A 112 1.15 50.38 35.73
C THR A 112 0.07 51.44 35.94
N MET A 113 -1.07 51.29 35.27
CA MET A 113 -2.22 52.18 35.42
C MET A 113 -2.83 52.10 36.83
N ASP A 114 -3.01 50.90 37.37
CA ASP A 114 -3.50 50.66 38.74
C ASP A 114 -2.55 51.25 39.79
N LYS A 115 -1.24 51.16 39.57
CA LYS A 115 -0.23 51.77 40.44
C LYS A 115 -0.34 53.30 40.46
N GLU A 116 -0.51 53.92 39.29
CA GLU A 116 -0.67 55.39 39.23
C GLU A 116 -2.01 55.83 39.82
N ASN A 117 -3.09 55.08 39.56
CA ASN A 117 -4.40 55.33 40.18
C ASN A 117 -4.33 55.23 41.71
N LEU A 118 -3.73 54.17 42.25
CA LEU A 118 -3.55 53.99 43.69
C LEU A 118 -2.72 55.13 44.30
N LYS A 119 -1.66 55.56 43.64
CA LYS A 119 -0.83 56.69 44.08
C LYS A 119 -1.63 57.99 44.10
N ASN A 120 -2.41 58.28 43.06
CA ASN A 120 -3.25 59.46 42.99
C ASN A 120 -4.35 59.44 44.06
N GLU A 121 -4.95 58.28 44.31
CA GLU A 121 -5.96 58.10 45.35
C GLU A 121 -5.36 58.27 46.75
N LEU A 122 -4.16 57.72 47.00
CA LEU A 122 -3.43 57.90 48.26
C LEU A 122 -3.09 59.38 48.51
N LEU A 123 -2.65 60.10 47.47
CA LEU A 123 -2.38 61.55 47.54
C LEU A 123 -3.66 62.35 47.81
N SER A 124 -4.78 61.99 47.18
CA SER A 124 -6.09 62.62 47.40
C SER A 124 -6.63 62.38 48.81
N GLN A 125 -6.39 61.20 49.39
CA GLN A 125 -6.81 60.86 50.75
C GLN A 125 -5.81 61.31 51.84
N MET A 126 -4.59 61.72 51.46
CA MET A 126 -3.55 62.21 52.38
C MET A 126 -4.01 63.36 53.32
N PRO A 127 -4.82 64.34 52.88
CA PRO A 127 -5.35 65.39 53.75
C PRO A 127 -6.31 64.84 54.81
N LEU A 128 -7.21 63.92 54.44
CA LEU A 128 -8.12 63.24 55.38
C LEU A 128 -7.34 62.37 56.38
N PHE A 129 -6.27 61.73 55.92
CA PHE A 129 -5.37 60.98 56.78
C PHE A 129 -4.63 61.90 57.77
N LYS A 130 -4.21 63.09 57.32
CA LYS A 130 -3.57 64.11 58.16
C LYS A 130 -4.52 64.71 59.18
N GLU A 131 -5.78 64.98 58.80
CA GLU A 131 -6.82 65.43 59.74
C GLU A 131 -7.16 64.37 60.77
N SER A 132 -7.33 63.10 60.37
CA SER A 132 -7.63 62.01 61.31
C SER A 132 -6.48 61.73 62.28
N LEU A 133 -5.22 61.83 61.83
CA LEU A 133 -4.05 61.80 62.70
C LEU A 133 -4.05 62.98 63.67
N LYS A 134 -4.25 64.21 63.17
CA LYS A 134 -4.27 65.41 64.02
C LYS A 134 -5.37 65.30 65.09
N ALA A 135 -6.56 64.82 64.72
CA ALA A 135 -7.68 64.60 65.63
C ALA A 135 -7.41 63.52 66.70
N LYS A 136 -6.62 62.48 66.38
CA LYS A 136 -6.15 61.49 67.37
C LYS A 136 -5.10 62.07 68.31
N PHE A 137 -4.17 62.87 67.79
CA PHE A 137 -3.11 63.50 68.61
C PHE A 137 -3.61 64.67 69.46
N SER A 138 -4.66 65.38 69.06
CA SER A 138 -5.28 66.44 69.86
C SER A 138 -6.32 65.92 70.87
N LYS A 139 -6.55 64.60 70.90
CA LYS A 139 -7.32 63.88 71.93
C LYS A 139 -6.42 63.21 72.98
N LEU A 140 -5.09 63.29 72.80
CA LEU A 140 -4.10 63.09 73.86
C LEU A 140 -3.82 64.43 74.55
#